data_AF-A0A1G4K1C2-F1
#
_entry.id   AF-A0A1G4K1C2-F1
#
_cell.length_a   1.000
_cell.length_b   1.000
_cell.length_c   1.000
_cell.angle_alpha   90.00
_cell.angle_beta   90.00
_cell.angle_gamma   90.00
#
_symmetry.space_group_name_H-M   'P 1'
#
loop_
_entity.id
_entity.type
_entity.pdbx_description
1 polymer ?
#
loop_
_entity_poly.entity_id
_entity_poly.type
_entity_poly.pdbx_seq_one_letter_code
_entity_poly.pdbx_strand_id
1 'polypeptide(L)'
;MISIPYKRIVIAFFCIGFLLCLANWSHQQHMQLNSIARRNEMNSHQEQKYATKREKEEEDGDNELFCAVMNPLTGNYIDLSQLSATPNSLLGDSNRDHRKKQQDWQKTRWLVRDPDTQRNYTLGICSSATREGVDSLANSTGAFFVDPQSHQEVSIGDYITQPRFVGKKLTMAYENGDLCPNGIDRRSTLLNFVCDKEIQSKAQVNYVGSLHNCSYFFEVRSVYACPTSHKSNDVNVLGIFLGYFWCFSWWSGADVGFMVASGLGYGMVGILLPWTTDRIGTPLKDRPGYVSF
;
A
#
# COMPACT_ATOMS: atom_id res chain seq x y z
N MET A 1 -21.67 87.30 -19.36
CA MET A 1 -22.13 86.09 -20.07
C MET A 1 -20.93 85.40 -20.68
N ILE A 2 -20.49 84.27 -20.11
CA ILE A 2 -19.56 83.34 -20.76
C ILE A 2 -20.38 82.06 -20.97
N SER A 3 -20.99 81.92 -22.15
CA SER A 3 -21.67 80.69 -22.56
C SER A 3 -20.60 79.68 -22.94
N ILE A 4 -20.14 78.89 -21.97
CA ILE A 4 -19.25 77.77 -22.28
C ILE A 4 -20.04 76.83 -23.20
N PRO A 5 -19.56 76.55 -24.42
CA PRO A 5 -20.30 75.72 -25.35
C PRO A 5 -20.42 74.33 -24.73
N TYR A 6 -21.66 73.87 -24.51
CA TYR A 6 -21.99 72.58 -23.91
C TYR A 6 -21.16 71.41 -24.51
N LYS A 7 -20.77 71.51 -25.79
CA LYS A 7 -19.86 70.58 -26.47
C LYS A 7 -18.50 70.41 -25.76
N ARG A 8 -17.89 71.47 -25.22
CA ARG A 8 -16.60 71.38 -24.50
C ARG A 8 -16.73 70.70 -23.14
N ILE A 9 -17.86 70.89 -22.46
CA ILE A 9 -18.17 70.25 -21.18
C ILE A 9 -18.41 68.76 -21.40
N VAL A 10 -19.16 68.39 -22.43
CA VAL A 10 -19.41 66.98 -22.79
C VAL A 10 -18.10 66.25 -23.12
N ILE A 11 -17.21 66.85 -23.91
CA ILE A 11 -15.90 66.26 -24.23
C ILE A 11 -15.05 66.09 -22.94
N ALA A 12 -15.06 67.06 -22.03
CA ALA A 12 -14.34 66.96 -20.77
C ALA A 12 -14.86 65.80 -19.90
N PHE A 13 -16.18 65.60 -19.81
CA PHE A 13 -16.75 64.47 -19.09
C PHE A 13 -16.41 63.12 -19.72
N PHE A 14 -16.42 63.00 -21.05
CA PHE A 14 -15.98 61.77 -21.72
C PHE A 14 -14.49 61.50 -21.52
N CYS A 15 -13.62 62.53 -21.58
CA CYS A 15 -12.20 62.37 -21.30
C CYS A 15 -11.93 61.96 -19.84
N ILE A 16 -12.64 62.55 -18.88
CA ILE A 16 -12.52 62.16 -17.46
C ILE A 16 -13.02 60.73 -17.25
N GLY A 17 -14.15 60.35 -17.85
CA GLY A 17 -14.67 58.98 -17.80
C GLY A 17 -13.70 57.96 -18.41
N PHE A 18 -13.06 58.31 -19.54
CA PHE A 18 -12.05 57.47 -20.18
C PHE A 18 -10.78 57.35 -19.33
N LEU A 19 -10.29 58.44 -18.74
CA LEU A 19 -9.12 58.42 -17.84
C LEU A 19 -9.39 57.60 -16.56
N LEU A 20 -10.59 57.70 -15.98
CA LEU A 20 -10.99 56.88 -14.83
C LEU A 20 -11.09 55.39 -15.20
N CYS A 21 -11.57 55.06 -16.42
CA CYS A 21 -11.58 53.69 -16.92
C CYS A 21 -10.17 53.12 -17.13
N LEU A 22 -9.25 53.91 -17.69
CA LEU A 22 -7.86 53.49 -17.88
C LEU A 22 -7.14 53.28 -16.55
N ALA A 23 -7.37 54.15 -15.56
CA ALA A 23 -6.81 53.99 -14.22
C ALA A 23 -7.34 52.72 -13.53
N ASN A 24 -8.65 52.45 -13.62
CA ASN A 24 -9.26 51.25 -13.04
C ASN A 24 -8.77 49.96 -13.74
N TRP A 25 -8.64 49.99 -15.07
CA TRP A 25 -8.07 48.87 -15.84
C TRP A 25 -6.62 48.58 -15.45
N SER A 26 -5.80 49.62 -15.27
CA SER A 26 -4.39 49.46 -14.86
C SER A 26 -4.25 48.85 -13.46
N HIS A 27 -5.13 49.24 -12.52
CA HIS A 27 -5.14 48.68 -11.18
C HIS A 27 -5.54 47.20 -11.18
N GLN A 28 -6.51 46.83 -12.03
CA GLN A 28 -6.98 45.45 -12.15
C GLN A 28 -5.93 44.51 -12.78
N GLN A 29 -5.10 45.00 -13.71
CA GLN A 29 -4.00 44.22 -14.29
C GLN A 29 -2.85 43.97 -13.30
N HIS A 30 -2.52 44.95 -12.45
CA HIS A 30 -1.44 44.82 -11.46
C HIS A 30 -1.77 43.75 -10.39
N MET A 31 -3.05 43.63 -10.01
CA MET A 31 -3.51 42.60 -9.06
C MET A 31 -3.40 41.18 -9.63
N GLN A 32 -3.62 40.99 -10.93
CA GLN A 32 -3.52 39.69 -11.59
C GLN A 32 -2.07 39.19 -11.64
N LEU A 33 -1.11 40.03 -12.04
CA LEU A 33 0.33 39.68 -12.08
C LEU A 33 0.88 39.30 -10.71
N ASN A 34 0.51 40.04 -9.67
CA ASN A 34 0.90 39.73 -8.28
C ASN A 34 0.28 38.43 -7.76
N SER A 35 -0.87 38.02 -8.31
CA SER A 35 -1.50 36.73 -7.95
C SER A 35 -0.84 35.55 -8.66
N ILE A 36 -0.42 35.73 -9.92
CA ILE A 36 0.27 34.72 -10.72
C ILE A 36 1.69 34.49 -10.18
N ALA A 37 2.43 35.57 -9.85
CA ALA A 37 3.75 35.47 -9.25
C ALA A 37 3.73 34.67 -7.93
N ARG A 38 2.78 34.97 -7.03
CA ARG A 38 2.60 34.22 -5.77
C ARG A 38 2.22 32.75 -5.99
N ARG A 39 1.41 32.45 -7.01
CA ARG A 39 1.03 31.07 -7.34
C ARG A 39 2.22 30.28 -7.88
N ASN A 40 3.08 30.92 -8.68
CA ASN A 40 4.29 30.30 -9.21
C ASN A 40 5.35 30.04 -8.13
N GLU A 41 5.52 30.96 -7.17
CA GLU A 41 6.39 30.74 -6.00
C GLU A 41 5.90 29.57 -5.13
N MET A 42 4.58 29.45 -4.90
CA MET A 42 4.04 28.29 -4.17
C MET A 42 4.24 26.97 -4.92
N ASN A 43 4.08 26.97 -6.25
CA ASN A 43 4.29 25.78 -7.06
C ASN A 43 5.76 25.33 -7.08
N SER A 44 6.72 26.26 -7.16
CA SER A 44 8.15 25.91 -7.14
C SER A 44 8.60 25.36 -5.80
N HIS A 45 8.11 25.92 -4.69
CA HIS A 45 8.33 25.37 -3.35
C HIS A 45 7.69 23.99 -3.17
N GLN A 46 6.54 23.76 -3.79
CA GLN A 46 5.84 22.48 -3.75
C GLN A 46 6.57 21.42 -4.59
N GLU A 47 7.07 21.76 -5.78
CA GLU A 47 7.90 20.87 -6.60
C GLU A 47 9.22 20.49 -5.92
N GLN A 48 9.91 21.44 -5.29
CA GLN A 48 11.11 21.16 -4.48
C GLN A 48 10.79 20.23 -3.29
N LYS A 49 9.67 20.47 -2.60
CA LYS A 49 9.22 19.61 -1.50
C LYS A 49 8.90 18.19 -1.96
N TYR A 50 8.34 18.01 -3.16
CA TYR A 50 8.10 16.69 -3.74
C TYR A 50 9.39 15.99 -4.20
N ALA A 51 10.37 16.73 -4.74
CA ALA A 51 11.66 16.17 -5.15
C ALA A 51 12.46 15.68 -3.94
N THR A 52 12.57 16.50 -2.89
CA THR A 52 13.23 16.11 -1.63
C THR A 52 12.46 15.00 -0.90
N LYS A 53 11.13 14.90 -1.07
CA LYS A 53 10.33 13.78 -0.55
C LYS A 53 10.62 12.48 -1.30
N ARG A 54 10.78 12.52 -2.64
CA ARG A 54 11.15 11.32 -3.41
C ARG A 54 12.53 10.80 -3.08
N GLU A 55 13.51 11.70 -2.92
CA GLU A 55 14.88 11.32 -2.51
C GLU A 55 14.89 10.71 -1.09
N LYS A 56 14.04 11.19 -0.18
CA LYS A 56 13.85 10.59 1.15
C LYS A 56 13.08 9.27 1.11
N GLU A 57 12.10 9.11 0.22
CA GLU A 57 11.32 7.87 0.07
C GLU A 57 12.11 6.74 -0.62
N GLU A 58 13.24 7.01 -1.27
CA GLU A 58 14.17 5.98 -1.76
C GLU A 58 15.16 5.49 -0.68
N GLU A 59 15.46 6.31 0.34
CA GLU A 59 16.27 5.91 1.52
C GLU A 59 15.42 5.40 2.70
N ASP A 60 14.13 5.71 2.74
CA ASP A 60 13.12 5.31 3.74
C ASP A 60 12.00 4.47 3.06
N GLY A 61 12.38 3.78 1.97
CA GLY A 61 11.53 2.96 1.11
C GLY A 61 11.28 1.55 1.65
N ASP A 62 11.85 1.24 2.80
CA ASP A 62 11.53 0.14 3.69
C ASP A 62 10.43 0.55 4.69
N ASN A 63 9.24 0.82 4.15
CA ASN A 63 8.10 0.09 4.72
C ASN A 63 8.26 -1.39 4.33
N GLU A 64 9.38 -2.00 4.76
CA GLU A 64 9.73 -3.39 4.59
C GLU A 64 8.57 -4.15 5.22
N LEU A 65 7.95 -5.01 4.43
CA LEU A 65 6.90 -5.91 4.86
C LEU A 65 7.45 -6.76 6.00
N PHE A 66 7.39 -6.24 7.22
CA PHE A 66 8.01 -6.86 8.37
C PHE A 66 7.31 -8.19 8.60
N CYS A 67 8.10 -9.26 8.53
CA CYS A 67 7.62 -10.62 8.68
C CYS A 67 6.57 -11.04 7.63
N ALA A 68 6.65 -10.52 6.41
CA ALA A 68 5.73 -10.90 5.34
C ALA A 68 6.41 -11.02 3.97
N VAL A 69 5.80 -11.80 3.08
CA VAL A 69 6.33 -12.07 1.74
C VAL A 69 5.22 -12.32 0.72
N MET A 70 5.48 -11.94 -0.53
CA MET A 70 4.66 -12.32 -1.68
C MET A 70 5.27 -13.50 -2.41
N ASN A 71 4.43 -14.46 -2.80
CA ASN A 71 4.84 -15.55 -3.65
C ASN A 71 5.01 -15.06 -5.09
N PRO A 72 6.22 -15.12 -5.68
CA PRO A 72 6.46 -14.58 -7.02
C PRO A 72 5.75 -15.36 -8.14
N LEU A 73 5.38 -16.61 -7.91
CA LEU A 73 4.72 -17.47 -8.91
C LEU A 73 3.20 -17.34 -8.90
N THR A 74 2.61 -17.09 -7.73
CA THR A 74 1.14 -17.11 -7.55
C THR A 74 0.56 -15.74 -7.22
N GLY A 75 1.39 -14.77 -6.84
CA GLY A 75 0.96 -13.47 -6.35
C GLY A 75 0.31 -13.49 -4.96
N ASN A 76 0.22 -14.67 -4.31
CA ASN A 76 -0.35 -14.79 -2.98
C ASN A 76 0.53 -14.13 -1.91
N TYR A 77 -0.11 -13.46 -0.95
CA TYR A 77 0.56 -12.80 0.16
C TYR A 77 0.50 -13.67 1.42
N ILE A 78 1.61 -13.74 2.16
CA ILE A 78 1.72 -14.44 3.45
C ILE A 78 2.27 -13.47 4.48
N ASP A 79 1.56 -13.35 5.60
CA ASP A 79 1.91 -12.48 6.73
C ASP A 79 2.15 -13.31 7.98
N LEU A 80 3.40 -13.36 8.43
CA LEU A 80 3.83 -14.07 9.63
C LEU A 80 3.97 -13.13 10.84
N SER A 81 3.65 -11.83 10.71
CA SER A 81 3.81 -10.83 11.78
C SER A 81 3.08 -11.19 13.07
N GLN A 82 2.00 -11.97 12.99
CA GLN A 82 1.25 -12.46 14.15
C GLN A 82 2.00 -13.50 14.99
N LEU A 83 3.09 -14.06 14.44
CA LEU A 83 3.99 -14.99 15.10
C LEU A 83 5.21 -14.30 15.73
N SER A 84 5.42 -13.01 15.42
CA SER A 84 6.53 -12.20 15.94
C SER A 84 6.20 -11.58 17.29
N ALA A 85 7.22 -11.48 18.15
CA ALA A 85 7.13 -10.82 19.44
C ALA A 85 7.09 -9.28 19.32
N THR A 86 7.59 -8.75 18.21
CA THR A 86 7.42 -7.36 17.78
C THR A 86 6.39 -7.35 16.66
N PRO A 87 5.08 -7.29 16.96
CA PRO A 87 4.09 -7.11 15.91
C PRO A 87 4.31 -5.73 15.26
N ASN A 88 3.91 -5.60 13.99
CA ASN A 88 3.95 -4.40 13.11
C ASN A 88 3.37 -3.09 13.69
N SER A 89 3.06 -3.02 14.99
CA SER A 89 2.52 -1.87 15.68
C SER A 89 3.57 -1.01 16.41
N LEU A 90 4.88 -1.14 16.16
CA LEU A 90 5.88 -0.25 16.76
C LEU A 90 5.92 1.16 16.15
N LEU A 91 5.04 1.49 15.20
CA LEU A 91 4.94 2.83 14.63
C LEU A 91 3.74 3.65 15.13
N GLY A 92 2.93 3.18 16.09
CA GLY A 92 1.64 3.87 16.35
C GLY A 92 1.09 3.93 17.77
N ASP A 93 1.68 3.31 18.79
CA ASP A 93 1.01 3.33 20.10
C ASP A 93 1.99 3.27 21.28
N SER A 94 2.54 4.44 21.61
CA SER A 94 3.40 4.67 22.79
C SER A 94 2.67 4.51 24.13
N ASN A 95 1.39 4.12 24.13
CA ASN A 95 0.55 4.05 25.32
C ASN A 95 0.04 2.63 25.62
N ARG A 96 0.81 1.59 25.25
CA ARG A 96 0.52 0.21 25.68
C ARG A 96 1.21 -0.09 27.01
N ASP A 97 0.41 -0.47 27.99
CA ASP A 97 0.83 -1.01 29.28
C ASP A 97 1.95 -2.04 29.14
N HIS A 98 3.07 -1.84 29.83
CA HIS A 98 4.24 -2.73 29.85
C HIS A 98 3.85 -4.18 30.15
N ARG A 99 2.80 -4.39 30.97
CA ARG A 99 2.30 -5.73 31.32
C ARG A 99 1.72 -6.47 30.11
N LYS A 100 1.07 -5.77 29.18
CA LYS A 100 0.52 -6.35 27.94
C LYS A 100 1.64 -6.73 26.96
N LYS A 101 2.67 -5.89 26.84
CA LYS A 101 3.87 -6.19 26.02
C LYS A 101 4.60 -7.44 26.52
N GLN A 102 4.75 -7.59 27.83
CA GLN A 102 5.37 -8.78 28.44
C GLN A 102 4.54 -10.05 28.21
N GLN A 103 3.21 -9.96 28.23
CA GLN A 103 2.32 -11.10 28.01
C GLN A 103 2.27 -11.54 26.54
N ASP A 104 2.39 -10.60 25.59
CA ASP A 104 2.43 -10.93 24.15
C ASP A 104 3.78 -11.52 23.73
N TRP A 105 4.88 -11.09 24.37
CA TRP A 105 6.21 -11.73 24.25
C TRP A 105 6.19 -13.21 24.67
N GLN A 106 5.58 -13.52 25.82
CA GLN A 106 5.51 -14.91 26.30
C GLN A 106 4.75 -15.85 25.35
N LYS A 107 3.88 -15.30 24.49
CA LYS A 107 3.09 -16.07 23.51
C LYS A 107 3.80 -16.26 22.17
N THR A 108 4.91 -15.55 21.94
CA THR A 108 5.64 -15.49 20.66
C THR A 108 7.07 -16.05 20.77
N ARG A 109 7.43 -16.51 21.96
CA ARG A 109 8.59 -17.35 22.23
C ARG A 109 8.20 -18.82 22.06
N TRP A 110 8.76 -19.48 21.07
CA TRP A 110 8.44 -20.86 20.72
C TRP A 110 9.41 -21.80 21.40
N LEU A 111 8.93 -22.57 22.39
CA LEU A 111 9.72 -23.57 23.08
C LEU A 111 9.55 -24.93 22.40
N VAL A 112 10.66 -25.54 22.02
CA VAL A 112 10.69 -26.84 21.35
C VAL A 112 11.63 -27.74 22.13
N ARG A 113 11.13 -28.90 22.55
CA ARG A 113 11.95 -29.90 23.22
C ARG A 113 12.26 -31.02 22.24
N ASP A 114 13.53 -31.37 22.15
CA ASP A 114 13.97 -32.56 21.44
C ASP A 114 13.99 -33.74 22.43
N PRO A 115 13.17 -34.79 22.23
CA PRO A 115 13.15 -35.96 23.09
C PRO A 115 14.49 -36.72 23.08
N ASP A 116 15.20 -36.72 21.96
CA ASP A 116 16.38 -37.57 21.75
C ASP A 116 17.61 -36.95 22.43
N THR A 117 17.84 -35.66 22.22
CA THR A 117 18.98 -34.95 22.82
C THR A 117 18.67 -34.32 24.18
N GLN A 118 17.41 -34.34 24.63
CA GLN A 118 16.93 -33.66 25.85
C GLN A 118 17.26 -32.15 25.89
N ARG A 119 17.51 -31.54 24.73
CA ARG A 119 17.77 -30.10 24.59
C ARG A 119 16.47 -29.33 24.49
N ASN A 120 16.43 -28.19 25.19
CA ASN A 120 15.34 -27.23 25.11
C ASN A 120 15.76 -26.10 24.17
N TYR A 121 15.15 -26.04 23.01
CA TYR A 121 15.32 -24.99 22.03
C TYR A 121 14.29 -23.89 22.28
N THR A 122 14.71 -22.65 22.09
CA THR A 122 13.85 -21.49 22.06
C THR A 122 14.07 -20.73 20.76
N LEU A 123 12.97 -20.39 20.08
CA LEU A 123 12.99 -19.64 18.83
C LEU A 123 12.02 -18.46 18.87
N GLY A 124 12.37 -17.39 18.16
CA GLY A 124 11.50 -16.28 17.78
C GLY A 124 11.30 -16.30 16.26
N ILE A 125 10.15 -15.82 15.79
CA ILE A 125 9.84 -15.70 14.35
C ILE A 125 9.86 -14.22 14.00
N CYS A 126 10.79 -13.80 13.12
CA CYS A 126 10.99 -12.39 12.77
C CYS A 126 11.28 -11.46 13.96
N SER A 127 11.68 -12.02 15.10
CA SER A 127 12.00 -11.28 16.31
C SER A 127 13.05 -12.04 17.11
N SER A 128 13.64 -11.34 18.06
CA SER A 128 14.53 -11.96 19.05
C SER A 128 13.81 -13.05 19.84
N ALA A 129 14.53 -14.13 20.14
CA ALA A 129 14.13 -15.14 21.11
C ALA A 129 14.56 -14.79 22.53
N THR A 130 15.50 -13.84 22.70
CA THR A 130 16.15 -13.54 23.98
C THR A 130 15.41 -12.48 24.80
N ARG A 131 15.48 -12.63 26.12
CA ARG A 131 14.96 -11.65 27.08
C ARG A 131 16.08 -10.74 27.56
N GLU A 132 15.94 -9.45 27.29
CA GLU A 132 16.83 -8.42 27.81
C GLU A 132 16.92 -8.50 29.35
N GLY A 133 18.14 -8.59 29.86
CA GLY A 133 18.43 -8.65 31.31
C GLY A 133 18.18 -10.00 31.99
N VAL A 134 17.81 -11.05 31.25
CA VAL A 134 17.65 -12.42 31.78
C VAL A 134 18.56 -13.39 31.04
N ASP A 135 18.49 -13.37 29.71
CA ASP A 135 19.28 -14.26 28.87
C ASP A 135 20.66 -13.62 28.65
N SER A 136 21.69 -14.45 28.59
CA SER A 136 23.10 -14.04 28.42
C SER A 136 23.47 -13.70 26.97
N LEU A 137 22.54 -13.94 26.05
CA LEU A 137 22.69 -13.85 24.61
C LEU A 137 22.33 -12.46 24.07
N ALA A 138 22.81 -12.16 22.86
CA ALA A 138 22.52 -10.88 22.20
C ALA A 138 21.02 -10.71 21.89
N ASN A 139 20.55 -9.46 21.89
CA ASN A 139 19.18 -9.09 21.51
C ASN A 139 18.85 -9.36 20.03
N SER A 140 19.85 -9.70 19.21
CA SER A 140 19.68 -10.13 17.80
C SER A 140 19.40 -11.62 17.64
N THR A 141 19.57 -12.41 18.70
CA THR A 141 19.51 -13.87 18.63
C THR A 141 18.09 -14.34 18.33
N GLY A 142 17.88 -14.97 17.17
CA GLY A 142 16.58 -15.48 16.73
C GLY A 142 16.26 -16.87 17.24
N ALA A 143 17.28 -17.67 17.54
CA ALA A 143 17.09 -18.98 18.15
C ALA A 143 18.32 -19.38 18.97
N PHE A 144 18.07 -20.12 20.05
CA PHE A 144 19.12 -20.65 20.93
C PHE A 144 18.65 -21.93 21.63
N PHE A 145 19.59 -22.67 22.21
CA PHE A 145 19.28 -23.78 23.10
C PHE A 145 20.08 -23.70 24.40
N VAL A 146 19.58 -24.37 25.43
CA VAL A 146 20.33 -24.56 26.68
C VAL A 146 20.99 -25.93 26.64
N ASP A 147 22.30 -25.96 26.74
CA ASP A 147 23.07 -27.21 26.81
C ASP A 147 22.80 -27.91 28.15
N PRO A 148 22.30 -29.16 28.17
CA PRO A 148 21.99 -29.86 29.42
C PRO A 148 23.22 -30.15 30.29
N GLN A 149 24.43 -30.14 29.73
CA GLN A 149 25.65 -30.40 30.49
C GLN A 149 26.19 -29.12 31.13
N SER A 150 26.50 -28.12 30.31
CA SER A 150 27.11 -26.86 30.76
C SER A 150 26.10 -25.87 31.35
N HIS A 151 24.80 -26.08 31.15
CA HIS A 151 23.71 -25.14 31.45
C HIS A 151 23.91 -23.77 30.79
N GLN A 152 24.74 -23.71 29.75
CA GLN A 152 25.01 -22.50 28.99
C GLN A 152 24.01 -22.35 27.84
N GLU A 153 23.62 -21.11 27.57
CA GLU A 153 22.83 -20.75 26.41
C GLU A 153 23.73 -20.62 25.19
N VAL A 154 23.38 -21.31 24.10
CA VAL A 154 24.15 -21.32 22.86
C VAL A 154 23.28 -20.78 21.72
N SER A 155 23.75 -19.71 21.07
CA SER A 155 23.09 -19.12 19.91
C SER A 155 23.19 -20.04 18.69
N ILE A 156 22.07 -20.24 18.02
CA ILE A 156 21.98 -21.02 16.77
C ILE A 156 21.56 -20.17 15.57
N GLY A 157 21.61 -18.84 15.73
CA GLY A 157 21.43 -17.86 14.66
C GLY A 157 20.69 -16.60 15.10
N ASP A 158 21.01 -15.50 14.44
CA ASP A 158 20.32 -14.22 14.53
C ASP A 158 19.02 -14.25 13.70
N TYR A 159 18.00 -13.53 14.19
CA TYR A 159 16.73 -13.48 13.47
C TYR A 159 16.83 -12.63 12.22
N ILE A 160 16.01 -12.96 11.23
CA ILE A 160 15.74 -12.13 10.06
C ILE A 160 14.25 -11.86 9.97
N THR A 161 13.88 -10.71 9.42
CA THR A 161 12.49 -10.25 9.29
C THR A 161 11.84 -10.72 7.99
N GLN A 162 12.62 -11.05 6.97
CA GLN A 162 12.10 -11.36 5.64
C GLN A 162 12.15 -12.87 5.32
N PRO A 163 11.00 -13.56 5.24
CA PRO A 163 10.95 -14.95 4.80
C PRO A 163 11.08 -15.04 3.27
N ARG A 164 11.56 -16.17 2.76
CA ARG A 164 11.81 -16.41 1.33
C ARG A 164 11.20 -17.71 0.83
N PHE A 165 10.76 -17.72 -0.43
CA PHE A 165 10.33 -18.94 -1.09
C PHE A 165 11.52 -19.69 -1.68
N VAL A 166 11.68 -20.96 -1.28
CA VAL A 166 12.59 -21.91 -1.93
C VAL A 166 11.72 -22.91 -2.69
N GLY A 167 11.58 -22.68 -4.00
CA GLY A 167 10.63 -23.41 -4.84
C GLY A 167 9.19 -23.12 -4.41
N LYS A 168 8.51 -24.13 -3.85
CA LYS A 168 7.11 -24.02 -3.36
C LYS A 168 7.02 -23.86 -1.85
N LYS A 169 8.13 -23.96 -1.12
CA LYS A 169 8.16 -23.92 0.34
C LYS A 169 8.56 -22.54 0.84
N LEU A 170 7.91 -22.09 1.91
CA LEU A 170 8.25 -20.85 2.59
C LEU A 170 9.30 -21.15 3.67
N THR A 171 10.43 -20.47 3.62
CA THR A 171 11.57 -20.75 4.52
C THR A 171 12.20 -19.47 5.04
N MET A 172 12.87 -19.56 6.18
CA MET A 172 13.64 -18.48 6.79
C MET A 172 14.93 -19.06 7.36
N ALA A 173 16.05 -18.43 7.04
CA ALA A 173 17.38 -18.89 7.46
C ALA A 173 17.96 -17.89 8.46
N TYR A 174 18.28 -18.37 9.65
CA TYR A 174 19.01 -17.66 10.68
C TYR A 174 20.47 -18.06 10.60
N GLU A 175 21.34 -17.06 10.58
CA GLU A 175 22.79 -17.22 10.42
C GLU A 175 23.52 -16.53 11.58
N ASN A 176 24.85 -16.55 11.59
CA ASN A 176 25.65 -15.85 12.60
C ASN A 176 25.50 -16.32 14.06
N GLY A 177 25.10 -17.58 14.29
CA GLY A 177 25.12 -18.17 15.63
C GLY A 177 26.54 -18.41 16.18
N ASP A 178 26.60 -19.13 17.29
CA ASP A 178 27.87 -19.47 17.95
C ASP A 178 28.73 -20.40 17.08
N LEU A 179 30.04 -20.45 17.38
CA LEU A 179 30.99 -21.32 16.69
C LEU A 179 30.58 -22.79 16.80
N CYS A 180 30.56 -23.47 15.67
CA CYS A 180 30.30 -24.90 15.59
C CYS A 180 31.44 -25.71 16.23
N PRO A 181 31.22 -26.99 16.56
CA PRO A 181 32.26 -27.84 17.17
C PRO A 181 33.52 -28.02 16.31
N ASN A 182 33.45 -27.72 15.01
CA ASN A 182 34.60 -27.71 14.10
C ASN A 182 35.48 -26.45 14.23
N GLY A 183 35.01 -25.41 14.93
CA GLY A 183 35.73 -24.16 15.14
C GLY A 183 35.86 -23.25 13.92
N ILE A 184 35.21 -23.59 12.79
CA ILE A 184 35.32 -22.85 11.52
C ILE A 184 33.99 -22.21 11.17
N ASP A 185 32.91 -23.01 11.21
CA ASP A 185 31.59 -22.56 10.80
C ASP A 185 30.82 -21.96 11.98
N ARG A 186 29.83 -21.14 11.67
CA ARG A 186 28.86 -20.62 12.64
C ARG A 186 27.58 -21.42 12.58
N ARG A 187 26.93 -21.59 13.74
CA ARG A 187 25.64 -22.27 13.81
C ARG A 187 24.59 -21.49 13.04
N SER A 188 23.73 -22.24 12.37
CA SER A 188 22.65 -21.69 11.55
C SER A 188 21.37 -22.48 11.74
N THR A 189 20.23 -21.84 11.57
CA THR A 189 18.93 -22.46 11.72
C THR A 189 18.07 -22.23 10.49
N LEU A 190 17.41 -23.26 9.99
CA LEU A 190 16.44 -23.17 8.90
C LEU A 190 15.04 -23.46 9.43
N LEU A 191 14.16 -22.48 9.31
CA LEU A 191 12.74 -22.60 9.61
C LEU A 191 11.98 -22.88 8.31
N ASN A 192 11.19 -23.95 8.28
CA ASN A 192 10.30 -24.29 7.19
C ASN A 192 8.84 -24.07 7.62
N PHE A 193 8.14 -23.15 6.96
CA PHE A 193 6.76 -22.82 7.30
C PHE A 193 5.79 -23.68 6.50
N VAL A 194 4.79 -24.22 7.20
CA VAL A 194 3.73 -25.07 6.66
C VAL A 194 2.38 -24.49 7.04
N CYS A 195 1.52 -24.29 6.03
CA CYS A 195 0.14 -23.87 6.23
C CYS A 195 -0.65 -25.02 6.85
N ASP A 196 -1.15 -24.80 8.06
CA ASP A 196 -2.06 -25.70 8.75
C ASP A 196 -3.26 -24.88 9.22
N LYS A 197 -4.44 -25.17 8.66
CA LYS A 197 -5.68 -24.43 8.95
C LYS A 197 -6.44 -25.00 10.15
N GLU A 198 -6.09 -26.20 10.61
CA GLU A 198 -6.82 -26.92 11.65
C GLU A 198 -6.19 -26.73 13.04
N ILE A 199 -5.04 -26.09 13.10
CA ILE A 199 -4.32 -25.81 14.34
C ILE A 199 -5.10 -24.82 15.24
N GLN A 200 -5.25 -25.18 16.52
CA GLN A 200 -5.97 -24.37 17.51
C GLN A 200 -5.09 -23.27 18.12
N SER A 201 -3.77 -23.44 18.12
CA SER A 201 -2.80 -22.44 18.55
C SER A 201 -2.36 -21.53 17.39
N LYS A 202 -1.71 -20.41 17.71
CA LYS A 202 -1.15 -19.50 16.69
C LYS A 202 -0.13 -20.19 15.78
N ALA A 203 0.76 -20.98 16.37
CA ALA A 203 1.68 -21.87 15.66
C ALA A 203 2.08 -23.05 16.55
N GLN A 204 2.67 -24.06 15.90
CA GLN A 204 3.37 -25.17 16.53
C GLN A 204 4.71 -25.32 15.83
N VAL A 205 5.80 -25.32 16.61
CA VAL A 205 7.15 -25.50 16.10
C VAL A 205 7.64 -26.89 16.47
N ASN A 206 8.08 -27.65 15.48
CA ASN A 206 8.59 -29.00 15.63
C ASN A 206 10.07 -29.03 15.22
N TYR A 207 10.89 -29.70 16.01
CA TYR A 207 12.28 -29.96 15.66
C TYR A 207 12.33 -31.12 14.66
N VAL A 208 13.01 -30.91 13.53
CA VAL A 208 13.15 -31.92 12.47
C VAL A 208 14.47 -32.67 12.62
N GLY A 209 15.54 -31.95 12.97
CA GLY A 209 16.86 -32.53 13.14
C GLY A 209 17.97 -31.50 13.08
N SER A 210 19.21 -31.97 13.22
CA SER A 210 20.40 -31.16 13.06
C SER A 210 21.51 -31.92 12.32
N LEU A 211 22.34 -31.17 11.61
CA LEU A 211 23.51 -31.67 10.91
C LEU A 211 24.77 -31.25 11.67
N HIS A 212 25.52 -32.24 12.17
CA HIS A 212 26.79 -32.06 12.88
C HIS A 212 26.75 -31.06 14.06
N ASN A 213 25.61 -30.87 14.72
CA ASN A 213 25.41 -29.84 15.76
C ASN A 213 25.78 -28.41 15.30
N CYS A 214 25.65 -28.14 13.99
CA CYS A 214 25.99 -26.86 13.37
C CYS A 214 24.79 -26.27 12.63
N SER A 215 24.08 -27.06 11.84
CA SER A 215 22.86 -26.62 11.14
C SER A 215 21.62 -27.27 11.73
N TYR A 216 20.61 -26.47 12.08
CA TYR A 216 19.39 -26.93 12.72
C TYR A 216 18.18 -26.72 11.81
N PHE A 217 17.23 -27.66 11.84
CA PHE A 217 16.05 -27.62 10.98
C PHE A 217 14.79 -27.71 11.84
N PHE A 218 13.88 -26.74 11.66
CA PHE A 218 12.60 -26.71 12.35
C PHE A 218 11.46 -26.56 11.33
N GLU A 219 10.33 -27.17 11.66
CA GLU A 219 9.08 -27.01 10.93
C GLU A 219 8.10 -26.18 11.77
N VAL A 220 7.61 -25.09 11.19
CA VAL A 220 6.65 -24.18 11.82
C VAL A 220 5.30 -24.37 11.15
N ARG A 221 4.34 -24.98 11.85
CA ARG A 221 2.95 -25.13 11.39
C ARG A 221 2.12 -23.98 11.92
N SER A 222 1.41 -23.28 11.05
CA SER A 222 0.57 -22.15 11.44
C SER A 222 -0.53 -21.86 10.42
N VAL A 223 -1.65 -21.31 10.88
CA VAL A 223 -2.69 -20.73 10.03
C VAL A 223 -2.17 -19.51 9.27
N TYR A 224 -1.23 -18.76 9.85
CA TYR A 224 -0.69 -17.53 9.25
C TYR A 224 0.28 -17.81 8.10
N ALA A 225 0.82 -19.02 8.00
CA ALA A 225 1.62 -19.45 6.85
C ALA A 225 0.75 -19.77 5.61
N CYS A 226 -0.57 -19.64 5.71
CA CYS A 226 -1.47 -19.88 4.59
C CYS A 226 -1.55 -18.67 3.65
N PRO A 227 -1.57 -18.90 2.32
CA PRO A 227 -1.69 -17.82 1.35
C PRO A 227 -3.03 -17.11 1.50
N THR A 228 -2.98 -15.79 1.67
CA THR A 228 -4.15 -14.93 1.57
C THR A 228 -4.37 -14.61 0.09
N SER A 229 -5.42 -15.19 -0.50
CA SER A 229 -5.81 -14.86 -1.87
C SER A 229 -6.27 -13.41 -1.91
N HIS A 230 -5.66 -12.60 -2.77
CA HIS A 230 -6.24 -11.33 -3.16
C HIS A 230 -7.50 -11.67 -3.97
N LYS A 231 -8.68 -11.69 -3.33
CA LYS A 231 -9.91 -11.59 -4.11
C LYS A 231 -9.81 -10.24 -4.80
N SER A 232 -9.63 -10.22 -6.11
CA SER A 232 -10.05 -9.04 -6.85
C SER A 232 -11.50 -8.84 -6.41
N ASN A 233 -11.74 -7.75 -5.70
CA ASN A 233 -13.10 -7.26 -5.61
C ASN A 233 -13.40 -6.84 -7.04
N ASP A 234 -13.85 -7.78 -7.86
CA ASP A 234 -14.58 -7.52 -9.07
C ASP A 234 -15.85 -6.85 -8.57
N VAL A 235 -15.71 -5.57 -8.21
CA VAL A 235 -16.83 -4.70 -7.88
C VAL A 235 -17.70 -4.81 -9.10
N ASN A 236 -18.86 -5.44 -8.92
CA ASN A 236 -19.73 -5.76 -10.03
C ASN A 236 -20.24 -4.41 -10.55
N VAL A 237 -19.53 -3.84 -11.52
CA VAL A 237 -19.75 -2.49 -12.04
C VAL A 237 -21.20 -2.39 -12.52
N LEU A 238 -21.74 -3.48 -13.08
CA LEU A 238 -23.15 -3.66 -13.42
C LEU A 238 -24.11 -3.42 -12.24
N GLY A 239 -23.76 -3.86 -11.01
CA GLY A 239 -24.57 -3.62 -9.81
C GLY A 239 -24.57 -2.16 -9.35
N ILE A 240 -23.45 -1.46 -9.52
CA ILE A 240 -23.36 -0.01 -9.22
C ILE A 240 -24.14 0.80 -10.26
N PHE A 241 -24.07 0.41 -11.54
CA PHE A 241 -24.86 1.02 -12.62
C PHE A 241 -26.37 0.79 -12.44
N LEU A 242 -26.79 -0.42 -12.03
CA LEU A 242 -28.20 -0.72 -11.74
C LEU A 242 -28.70 0.00 -10.48
N GLY A 243 -27.88 0.14 -9.45
CA GLY A 243 -28.22 0.89 -8.23
C GLY A 243 -28.39 2.40 -8.49
N TYR A 244 -27.51 3.00 -9.30
CA TYR A 244 -27.64 4.40 -9.71
C TYR A 244 -28.90 4.62 -10.56
N PHE A 245 -29.22 3.69 -11.46
CA PHE A 245 -30.42 3.74 -12.30
C PHE A 245 -31.71 3.64 -11.47
N TRP A 246 -31.73 2.78 -10.44
CA TRP A 246 -32.89 2.65 -9.54
C TRP A 246 -33.08 3.85 -8.61
N CYS A 247 -32.00 4.51 -8.18
CA CYS A 247 -32.08 5.77 -7.44
C CYS A 247 -32.67 6.89 -8.30
N PHE A 248 -32.29 6.97 -9.58
CA PHE A 248 -32.84 7.98 -10.51
C PHE A 248 -34.32 7.76 -10.81
N SER A 249 -34.77 6.50 -10.89
CA SER A 249 -36.19 6.19 -11.06
C SER A 249 -37.04 6.51 -9.83
N TRP A 250 -36.45 6.52 -8.63
CA TRP A 250 -37.19 6.82 -7.39
C TRP A 250 -37.22 8.32 -7.06
N TRP A 251 -36.20 9.08 -7.48
CA TRP A 251 -36.22 10.56 -7.36
C TRP A 251 -37.19 11.19 -8.38
N SER A 252 -37.32 10.58 -9.56
CA SER A 252 -38.22 11.05 -10.60
C SER A 252 -39.59 10.39 -10.44
N GLY A 253 -40.38 10.85 -9.47
CA GLY A 253 -41.78 10.45 -9.29
C GLY A 253 -42.69 10.92 -10.44
N ALA A 254 -42.43 10.49 -11.67
CA ALA A 254 -43.27 10.75 -12.82
C ALA A 254 -43.07 9.67 -13.90
N ASP A 255 -44.18 9.18 -14.42
CA ASP A 255 -44.31 8.19 -15.50
C ASP A 255 -43.47 8.52 -16.74
N VAL A 256 -42.26 8.00 -16.82
CA VAL A 256 -41.53 7.82 -18.08
C VAL A 256 -41.22 6.35 -18.24
N GLY A 257 -42.17 5.65 -18.85
CA GLY A 257 -41.98 4.27 -19.29
C GLY A 257 -40.82 4.19 -20.28
N PHE A 258 -39.74 3.52 -19.89
CA PHE A 258 -38.70 3.13 -20.82
C PHE A 258 -39.11 1.79 -21.46
N MET A 259 -39.67 1.86 -22.65
CA MET A 259 -39.97 0.68 -23.46
C MET A 259 -38.64 0.10 -23.93
N VAL A 260 -38.19 -0.99 -23.29
CA VAL A 260 -37.06 -1.79 -23.79
C VAL A 260 -37.56 -2.55 -25.02
N ALA A 261 -37.39 -1.93 -26.19
CA ALA A 261 -37.52 -2.63 -27.46
C ALA A 261 -36.38 -3.65 -27.56
N SER A 262 -36.72 -4.92 -27.37
CA SER A 262 -35.86 -6.04 -27.74
C SER A 262 -35.82 -6.11 -29.26
N GLY A 263 -34.86 -5.40 -29.84
CA GLY A 263 -34.58 -5.41 -31.28
C GLY A 263 -33.19 -5.99 -31.52
N LEU A 264 -33.15 -7.21 -32.01
CA LEU A 264 -32.02 -7.73 -32.77
C LEU A 264 -31.57 -6.69 -33.80
N GLY A 265 -30.27 -6.39 -33.86
CA GLY A 265 -29.63 -5.85 -35.05
C GLY A 265 -29.11 -4.41 -34.95
N TYR A 266 -27.79 -4.32 -34.81
CA TYR A 266 -26.86 -3.34 -35.38
C TYR A 266 -27.28 -1.86 -35.41
N GLY A 267 -26.64 -1.07 -34.54
CA GLY A 267 -26.78 0.37 -34.47
C GLY A 267 -26.10 1.13 -35.61
N MET A 268 -26.80 2.15 -36.10
CA MET A 268 -26.19 3.44 -36.46
C MET A 268 -26.81 4.52 -35.57
N VAL A 269 -25.96 5.27 -34.89
CA VAL A 269 -26.33 6.43 -34.07
C VAL A 269 -26.45 7.64 -35.00
N GLY A 270 -27.65 8.21 -35.09
CA GLY A 270 -27.90 9.52 -35.69
C GLY A 270 -28.48 10.46 -34.63
N ILE A 271 -27.69 11.44 -34.19
CA ILE A 271 -28.12 12.54 -33.33
C ILE A 271 -28.82 13.58 -34.23
N LEU A 272 -30.13 13.77 -34.06
CA LEU A 272 -30.85 14.89 -34.67
C LEU A 272 -30.96 16.04 -33.67
N LEU A 273 -30.29 17.15 -33.98
CA LEU A 273 -30.51 18.46 -33.38
C LEU A 273 -31.84 19.07 -33.91
N PRO A 274 -32.53 19.91 -33.12
CA PRO A 274 -33.81 20.49 -33.50
C PRO A 274 -33.65 21.64 -34.52
N TRP A 275 -34.50 21.63 -35.54
CA TRP A 275 -34.64 22.68 -36.55
C TRP A 275 -35.51 23.84 -36.03
N THR A 276 -35.05 25.07 -36.24
CA THR A 276 -35.92 26.22 -36.51
C THR A 276 -35.54 26.83 -37.86
N THR A 277 -36.56 27.28 -38.57
CA THR A 277 -36.58 27.68 -39.98
C THR A 277 -35.99 29.06 -40.22
N ASP A 278 -35.20 29.25 -41.28
CA ASP A 278 -35.56 30.19 -42.36
C ASP A 278 -34.64 30.12 -43.60
N ARG A 279 -35.32 29.94 -44.74
CA ARG A 279 -35.16 30.49 -46.10
C ARG A 279 -33.78 30.80 -46.74
N ILE A 280 -33.69 30.32 -48.00
CA ILE A 280 -33.01 30.83 -49.22
C ILE A 280 -31.77 30.04 -49.68
N GLY A 281 -31.86 29.48 -50.90
CA GLY A 281 -30.70 29.11 -51.72
C GLY A 281 -30.73 27.68 -52.26
N THR A 282 -31.16 27.54 -53.51
CA THR A 282 -31.11 26.32 -54.35
C THR A 282 -29.66 26.05 -54.87
N PRO A 283 -29.42 25.06 -55.75
CA PRO A 283 -29.05 23.68 -55.47
C PRO A 283 -27.66 23.34 -56.09
N LEU A 284 -27.32 22.05 -56.22
CA LEU A 284 -26.18 21.41 -56.95
C LEU A 284 -25.14 20.79 -55.98
N LYS A 285 -24.62 19.56 -56.14
CA LYS A 285 -24.62 18.58 -57.24
C LYS A 285 -24.02 17.25 -56.77
N ASP A 286 -24.64 16.17 -57.22
CA ASP A 286 -24.13 14.82 -57.53
C ASP A 286 -22.78 14.31 -56.97
N ARG A 287 -22.92 13.23 -56.16
CA ARG A 287 -22.35 11.88 -56.39
C ARG A 287 -20.83 11.64 -56.13
N PRO A 288 -20.35 10.36 -56.11
CA PRO A 288 -19.93 9.65 -54.89
C PRO A 288 -18.47 9.15 -54.94
N GLY A 289 -17.98 8.53 -53.86
CA GLY A 289 -16.81 7.64 -53.98
C GLY A 289 -15.99 7.46 -52.71
N TYR A 290 -16.37 6.45 -51.93
CA TYR A 290 -15.50 5.78 -50.95
C TYR A 290 -14.31 5.10 -51.66
N VAL A 291 -13.13 5.14 -51.03
CA VAL A 291 -12.08 4.11 -51.18
C VAL A 291 -11.53 3.79 -49.79
N SER A 292 -11.59 2.51 -49.45
CA SER A 292 -11.06 1.86 -48.25
C SER A 292 -9.55 1.95 -48.16
N PHE A 293 -9.03 1.99 -46.93
CA PHE A 293 -8.08 1.01 -46.37
C PHE A 293 -8.39 0.82 -44.89
#